data_AF-A0A533WNV2-F1
#
_entry.id   AF-A0A533WNV2-F1
#
_cell.length_a   1.000
_cell.length_b   1.000
_cell.length_c   1.000
_cell.angle_alpha   90.00
_cell.angle_beta   90.00
_cell.angle_gamma   90.00
#
_symmetry.space_group_name_H-M   'P 1'
#
loop_
_entity.id
_entity.type
_entity.pdbx_description
1 polymer ?
#
loop_
_entity_poly.entity_id
_entity_poly.type
_entity_poly.pdbx_seq_one_letter_code
_entity_poly.pdbx_strand_id
1 'polypeptide(L)' 'MARYLEAKCHRRKLAVEGALDVLGQPAKRTILSYLYRQKKIRIDTDYCSPLEEIEEALEDLLGSSAALIVHLIEPRDSMN' A
#
# COMPACT_ATOMS: atom_id res chain seq x y z
N MET A 1 14.05 -4.60 18.57
CA MET A 1 13.12 -5.24 17.61
C MET A 1 11.88 -4.39 17.32
N ALA A 2 11.15 -3.89 18.33
CA ALA A 2 9.94 -3.08 18.12
C ALA A 2 10.16 -1.83 17.22
N ARG A 3 11.20 -1.03 17.47
CA ARG A 3 11.52 0.18 16.66
C ARG A 3 11.82 -0.10 15.18
N TYR A 4 12.34 -1.29 14.87
CA TYR A 4 12.64 -1.68 13.48
C TYR A 4 11.36 -2.03 12.71
N LEU A 5 10.42 -2.73 13.36
CA LEU A 5 9.12 -3.07 12.78
C LEU A 5 8.28 -1.81 12.53
N GLU A 6 8.28 -0.89 13.49
CA GLU A 6 7.62 0.43 13.37
C GLU A 6 8.20 1.23 12.18
N ALA A 7 9.52 1.30 12.03
CA ALA A 7 10.16 1.96 10.90
C ALA A 7 9.86 1.27 9.54
N LYS A 8 9.72 -0.05 9.52
CA LYS A 8 9.33 -0.81 8.32
C LYS A 8 7.88 -0.49 7.93
N CYS A 9 6.96 -0.52 8.90
CA CYS A 9 5.55 -0.24 8.65
C CYS A 9 5.27 1.22 8.32
N HIS A 10 5.97 2.15 8.96
CA HIS A 10 5.93 3.56 8.59
C HIS A 10 6.36 3.79 7.13
N ARG A 11 7.48 3.19 6.69
CA ARG A 11 7.92 3.27 5.29
C ARG A 11 6.91 2.66 4.31
N ARG A 12 6.34 1.50 4.66
CA ARG A 12 5.30 0.84 3.86
C ARG A 12 4.07 1.74 3.69
N LYS A 13 3.61 2.34 4.78
CA LYS A 13 2.48 3.28 4.77
C LYS A 13 2.73 4.44 3.84
N LEU A 14 3.89 5.10 3.96
CA LEU A 14 4.26 6.21 3.08
C LEU A 14 4.34 5.80 1.61
N ALA A 15 4.88 4.61 1.31
CA ALA A 15 4.96 4.11 -0.06
C ALA A 15 3.57 3.88 -0.67
N VAL A 16 2.66 3.22 0.06
CA VAL A 16 1.28 3.02 -0.39
C VAL A 16 0.54 4.34 -0.55
N GLU A 17 0.60 5.20 0.46
CA GLU A 17 -0.07 6.50 0.42
C GLU A 17 0.46 7.41 -0.71
N GLY A 18 1.77 7.38 -0.96
CA GLY A 18 2.42 8.14 -2.04
C GLY A 18 2.12 7.57 -3.42
N ALA A 19 2.10 6.24 -3.58
CA ALA A 19 1.70 5.58 -4.81
C ALA A 19 0.26 5.93 -5.18
N LEU A 20 -0.65 6.00 -4.20
CA LEU A 20 -2.05 6.35 -4.42
C LEU A 20 -2.27 7.85 -4.65
N ASP A 21 -1.35 8.72 -4.23
CA ASP A 21 -1.49 10.17 -4.44
C ASP A 21 -1.50 10.54 -5.93
N VAL A 22 -0.90 9.72 -6.81
CA VAL A 22 -0.90 9.94 -8.27
C VAL A 22 -2.30 9.89 -8.89
N LEU A 23 -3.24 9.19 -8.23
CA LEU A 23 -4.65 9.09 -8.64
C LEU A 23 -5.50 10.27 -8.13
N GLY A 24 -4.91 11.11 -7.27
CA GLY A 24 -5.60 12.21 -6.59
C GLY A 24 -6.32 11.78 -5.30
N GLN A 25 -6.62 12.79 -4.46
CA GLN A 25 -7.16 12.58 -3.11
C GLN A 25 -8.49 11.79 -3.05
N PRO A 26 -9.48 11.99 -3.95
CA PRO A 26 -10.73 11.23 -3.90
C PRO A 26 -10.51 9.73 -4.12
N ALA A 27 -9.67 9.37 -5.10
CA ALA A 27 -9.35 7.99 -5.42
C ALA A 27 -8.55 7.34 -4.29
N LYS A 28 -7.50 8.01 -3.80
CA LYS A 28 -6.70 7.57 -2.65
C LYS A 28 -7.57 7.25 -1.44
N ARG A 29 -8.45 8.17 -1.03
CA ARG A 29 -9.34 7.95 0.13
C ARG A 29 -10.28 6.76 -0.07
N THR A 30 -10.79 6.58 -1.27
CA THR A 30 -11.67 5.47 -1.62
C THR A 30 -10.93 4.14 -1.52
N ILE A 31 -9.73 4.06 -2.10
CA ILE A 31 -8.90 2.85 -2.11
C ILE A 31 -8.46 2.49 -0.68
N LEU A 32 -7.96 3.46 0.10
CA LEU A 32 -7.58 3.21 1.50
C LEU A 32 -8.79 2.76 2.34
N SER A 33 -9.97 3.33 2.10
CA SER A 33 -11.20 2.91 2.78
C SER A 33 -11.61 1.49 2.38
N TYR A 34 -11.44 1.11 1.12
CA TYR A 34 -11.70 -0.24 0.61
C TYR A 34 -10.78 -1.26 1.30
N LEU A 35 -9.47 -0.99 1.30
CA LEU A 35 -8.45 -1.85 1.94
C LEU A 35 -8.80 -2.10 3.40
N TYR A 36 -9.08 -1.03 4.16
CA TYR A 36 -9.40 -1.15 5.58
C TYR A 36 -10.75 -1.81 5.84
N ARG A 37 -11.83 -1.35 5.19
CA ARG A 37 -13.19 -1.76 5.55
C ARG A 37 -13.59 -3.09 4.95
N GLN A 38 -13.26 -3.31 3.67
CA GLN A 38 -13.68 -4.49 2.93
C GLN A 38 -12.66 -5.62 3.05
N LYS A 39 -11.38 -5.32 2.83
CA LYS A 39 -10.31 -6.33 2.85
C LYS A 39 -9.68 -6.56 4.22
N LYS A 40 -10.00 -5.72 5.22
CA LYS A 40 -9.44 -5.76 6.57
C LYS A 40 -7.91 -5.58 6.62
N ILE A 41 -7.36 -5.00 5.56
CA ILE A 41 -5.94 -4.67 5.41
C ILE A 41 -5.67 -3.37 6.17
N ARG A 42 -4.80 -3.46 7.17
CA ARG A 42 -4.35 -2.31 7.98
C ARG A 42 -2.99 -1.84 7.48
N ILE A 43 -2.84 -0.54 7.31
CA ILE A 43 -1.61 0.11 6.87
C ILE A 43 -1.35 1.28 7.83
N ASP A 44 -0.97 0.93 9.05
CA ASP A 44 -0.68 1.86 10.15
C ASP A 44 0.82 1.87 10.46
N THR A 45 1.26 2.84 11.27
CA THR A 45 2.67 2.93 11.69
C THR A 45 3.09 1.78 12.59
N ASP A 46 2.15 1.25 13.37
CA ASP A 46 2.42 0.26 14.42
C ASP A 46 2.15 -1.16 13.92
N TYR A 47 1.37 -1.27 12.85
CA TYR A 47 1.03 -2.53 12.19
C TYR A 47 0.72 -2.28 10.72
N CYS A 48 1.44 -2.97 9.85
CA CYS A 48 1.21 -2.98 8.42
C CYS A 48 1.01 -4.41 7.95
N SER A 49 -0.02 -4.61 7.15
CA SER A 49 -0.29 -5.90 6.52
C SER A 49 0.83 -6.24 5.53
N PRO A 50 1.02 -7.53 5.19
CA PRO A 50 1.95 -7.97 4.15
C PRO A 50 1.77 -7.19 2.84
N LEU A 51 2.85 -7.06 2.06
CA LEU A 51 2.77 -6.27 0.82
C LEU A 51 1.87 -7.00 -0.18
N GLU A 52 2.04 -8.31 -0.24
CA GLU A 52 1.33 -9.25 -1.09
C GLU A 52 -0.19 -9.14 -0.90
N GLU A 53 -0.67 -9.00 0.34
CA GLU A 53 -2.10 -8.77 0.63
C GLU A 53 -2.59 -7.43 0.08
N ILE A 54 -1.76 -6.38 0.16
CA ILE A 54 -2.09 -5.06 -0.38
C ILE A 54 -2.17 -5.12 -1.90
N GLU A 55 -1.21 -5.80 -2.55
CA GLU A 55 -1.15 -5.97 -4.00
C GLU A 55 -2.37 -6.73 -4.53
N GLU A 56 -2.68 -7.90 -3.95
CA GLU A 56 -3.85 -8.70 -4.32
C GLU A 56 -5.15 -7.89 -4.17
N ALA A 57 -5.28 -7.11 -3.09
CA ALA A 57 -6.46 -6.27 -2.90
C ALA A 57 -6.55 -5.11 -3.90
N LEU A 58 -5.42 -4.58 -4.35
CA LEU A 58 -5.40 -3.55 -5.40
C LEU A 58 -5.76 -4.16 -6.76
N GLU A 59 -5.27 -5.36 -7.07
CA GLU A 59 -5.63 -6.13 -8.26
C GLU A 59 -7.11 -6.44 -8.30
N ASP A 60 -7.71 -6.86 -7.18
CA ASP A 60 -9.14 -7.11 -7.07
C ASP A 60 -9.99 -5.85 -7.32
N LEU A 61 -9.49 -4.67 -6.92
CA LEU A 61 -10.23 -3.42 -7.05
C LEU A 61 -10.06 -2.76 -8.43
N LEU A 62 -8.85 -2.78 -8.97
CA LEU A 62 -8.46 -2.01 -10.15
C LEU A 62 -8.19 -2.90 -11.38
N GLY A 63 -8.24 -4.22 -11.23
CA GLY A 63 -7.87 -5.18 -12.25
C GLY A 63 -6.42 -5.00 -12.68
N SER A 64 -6.17 -5.18 -13.98
CA SER A 64 -4.83 -5.03 -14.57
C SER A 64 -4.20 -3.64 -14.38
N SER A 65 -4.99 -2.61 -14.08
CA SER A 65 -4.48 -1.26 -13.80
C SER A 65 -3.75 -1.17 -12.46
N ALA A 66 -3.96 -2.13 -11.55
CA ALA A 66 -3.28 -2.20 -10.26
C ALA A 66 -1.77 -2.24 -10.39
N ALA A 67 -1.24 -2.88 -11.44
CA ALA A 67 0.20 -2.98 -11.71
C ALA A 67 0.88 -1.59 -11.72
N LEU A 68 0.20 -0.55 -12.23
CA LEU A 68 0.73 0.82 -12.24
C LEU A 68 0.93 1.40 -10.84
N ILE A 69 0.09 1.00 -9.88
CA ILE A 69 0.17 1.44 -8.49
C ILE A 69 1.15 0.55 -7.72
N VAL A 70 1.07 -0.77 -7.90
CA VAL A 70 1.96 -1.74 -7.24
C VAL A 70 3.43 -1.44 -7.54
N HIS A 71 3.77 -1.13 -8.79
CA HIS A 71 5.12 -0.72 -9.18
C HIS A 71 5.63 0.56 -8.50
N LEU A 72 4.75 1.40 -7.95
CA LEU A 72 5.12 2.60 -7.19
C LEU A 72 5.25 2.34 -5.68
N ILE A 73 4.69 1.22 -5.18
CA ILE A 73 4.76 0.83 -3.77
C ILE A 73 6.07 0.10 -3.49
N GLU A 74 6.52 -0.73 -4.43
CA GLU A 74 7.83 -1.35 -4.34
C GLU A 74 8.93 -0.29 -4.52
N PRO A 75 9.89 -0.18 -3.58
CA PRO A 75 11.13 0.49 -3.91
C PRO A 75 11.79 -0.29 -5.04
N ARG A 76 12.39 0.41 -6.00
CA ARG A 76 13.37 -0.15 -6.94
C ARG A 76 14.58 -0.70 -6.16
N ASP A 77 14.43 -1.80 -5.46
CA ASP A 77 15.53 -2.60 -4.88
C ASP A 77 15.88 -3.77 -5.84
N SER A 78 15.60 -3.62 -7.14
CA SER A 78 16.02 -4.54 -8.21
C SER A 78 16.97 -3.91 -9.23
N MET A 79 17.63 -2.80 -8.90
CA MET A 79 18.79 -2.31 -9.65
C MET A 79 19.97 -2.08 -8.70
N ASN A 80 20.73 -3.16 -8.50
CA ASN A 80 22.06 -3.30 -7.86
C ASN A 80 22.16 -3.19 -6.33
#